data_AF-A0A7J7KAT6-F1
#
_entry.id   AF-A0A7J7KAT6-F1
#
_cell.length_a   1.000
_cell.length_b   1.000
_cell.length_c   1.000
_cell.angle_alpha   90.00
_cell.angle_beta   90.00
_cell.angle_gamma   90.00
#
_symmetry.space_group_name_H-M   'P 1'
#
loop_
_entity.id
_entity.type
_entity.pdbx_description
1 polymer ?
#
loop_
_entity_poly.entity_id
_entity_poly.type
_entity_poly.pdbx_seq_one_letter_code
_entity_poly.pdbx_strand_id
1 'polypeptide(L)'
;MLFIVCPLIIRQISLDLFNIKLHSSPKLYISLTALSLLVPFVHLMQFAHMLNLFFMPLMGRVGSEVNVDVVISLTTLLPVFIISTYLAGFLHVSKDMARLAIKLFVIALIFSLIGCFSSLGFPYSGNLSSPSAQRHVLHNFKRDFYSHDGKLNYSDHGLAYLPFDRNSKSYIEYIPEIEALQNYELDDSLAYGGIPYFFPLVSILPKVYIGPMEKPDISESIEVTTAKN
;
A
#
# COMPACT_ATOMS: atom_id res chain seq x y z
N MET A 1 15.79 16.22 14.72
CA MET A 1 16.95 17.15 14.71
C MET A 1 16.82 18.22 13.64
N LEU A 2 16.57 17.88 12.37
CA LEU A 2 16.45 18.85 11.27
C LEU A 2 15.44 20.00 11.54
N PHE A 3 14.26 19.68 12.04
CA PHE A 3 13.20 20.65 12.39
C PHE A 3 13.55 21.63 13.51
N ILE A 4 14.60 21.35 14.29
CA ILE A 4 15.05 22.21 15.40
C ILE A 4 16.32 22.95 14.96
N VAL A 5 17.27 22.23 14.36
CA VAL A 5 18.58 22.76 13.99
C VAL A 5 18.50 23.73 12.81
N CYS A 6 17.77 23.40 11.73
CA CYS A 6 17.67 24.30 10.57
C CYS A 6 17.06 25.65 10.93
N PRO A 7 15.92 25.72 11.66
CA PRO A 7 15.36 27.01 12.07
C PRO A 7 16.28 27.80 12.99
N LEU A 8 16.96 27.14 13.92
CA LEU A 8 17.88 27.81 14.85
C LEU A 8 19.11 28.39 14.13
N ILE A 9 19.72 27.64 13.22
CA ILE A 9 20.91 28.07 12.48
C ILE A 9 20.54 29.21 11.50
N ILE A 10 19.49 29.03 10.69
CA ILE A 10 19.05 30.04 9.73
C ILE A 10 18.65 31.32 10.46
N ARG A 11 17.98 31.19 11.62
CA ARG A 11 17.64 32.32 12.49
C ARG A 11 18.88 33.03 13.01
N GLN A 12 19.86 32.30 13.56
CA GLN A 12 21.06 32.89 14.13
C GLN A 12 21.85 33.66 13.06
N ILE A 13 22.08 33.03 11.91
CA ILE A 13 22.75 33.66 10.77
C ILE A 13 22.00 34.91 10.30
N SER A 14 20.66 34.87 10.22
CA SER A 14 19.87 36.01 9.76
C SER A 14 19.93 37.19 10.74
N LEU A 15 19.93 36.93 12.05
CA LEU A 15 20.06 37.97 13.07
C LEU A 15 21.44 38.62 13.04
N ASP A 16 22.50 37.82 12.88
CA ASP A 16 23.88 38.27 12.84
C ASP A 16 24.19 39.04 11.54
N LEU A 17 23.65 38.60 10.39
CA LEU A 17 23.89 39.23 9.07
C LEU A 17 23.20 40.60 8.92
N PHE A 18 21.94 40.71 9.38
CA PHE A 18 21.15 41.93 9.23
C PHE A 18 21.22 42.85 10.46
N ASN A 19 21.96 42.46 11.50
CA ASN A 19 22.10 43.22 12.75
C ASN A 19 20.73 43.59 13.38
N ILE A 20 19.74 42.72 13.22
CA ILE A 20 18.36 42.96 13.62
C ILE A 20 18.24 42.63 15.11
N LYS A 21 17.94 43.64 15.93
CA LYS A 21 17.55 43.41 17.32
C LYS A 21 16.21 42.71 17.35
N LEU A 22 16.13 41.57 18.04
CA LEU A 22 14.95 40.70 18.18
C LEU A 22 13.66 41.47 18.50
N HIS A 23 13.78 42.56 19.26
CA HIS A 23 12.68 43.39 19.76
C HIS A 23 12.15 44.43 18.75
N SER A 24 12.86 44.67 17.65
CA SER A 24 12.54 45.74 16.69
C SER A 24 11.37 45.38 15.76
N SER A 25 11.18 44.10 15.42
CA SER A 25 10.17 43.69 14.42
C SER A 25 9.69 42.24 14.62
N PRO A 26 8.71 41.98 15.53
CA PRO A 26 8.23 40.63 15.81
C PRO A 26 7.61 39.92 14.59
N LYS A 27 7.05 40.68 13.63
CA LYS A 27 6.52 40.12 12.38
C LYS A 27 7.62 39.54 11.49
N LEU A 28 8.75 40.25 11.38
CA LEU A 28 9.90 39.81 10.60
C LEU A 28 10.55 38.58 11.25
N TYR A 29 10.60 38.55 12.59
CA TYR A 29 11.04 37.38 13.36
C TYR A 29 10.19 36.13 13.08
N ILE A 30 8.85 36.25 13.13
CA ILE A 30 7.94 35.13 12.83
C ILE A 30 8.08 34.70 11.36
N SER A 31 8.22 35.65 10.44
CA SER A 31 8.37 35.36 9.01
C SER A 31 9.67 34.61 8.69
N LEU A 32 10.81 35.02 9.26
CA LEU A 32 12.08 34.31 9.09
C LEU A 32 12.02 32.90 9.68
N THR A 33 11.38 32.76 10.84
CA THR A 33 11.20 31.46 11.49
C THR A 33 10.33 30.55 10.62
N ALA A 34 9.22 31.05 10.08
CA ALA A 34 8.36 30.29 9.14
C ALA A 34 9.11 29.91 7.86
N LEU A 35 9.90 30.81 7.29
CA LEU A 35 10.71 30.53 6.09
C LEU A 35 11.75 29.44 6.35
N SER A 36 12.40 29.46 7.51
CA SER A 36 13.38 28.44 7.88
C SER A 36 12.79 27.04 8.10
N LEU A 37 11.48 26.97 8.42
CA LEU A 37 10.73 25.73 8.59
C LEU A 37 10.26 25.11 7.27
N LEU A 38 10.30 25.85 6.15
CA LEU A 38 9.99 25.28 4.82
C LEU A 38 10.95 24.16 4.43
N VAL A 39 12.24 24.29 4.74
CA VAL A 39 13.26 23.28 4.40
C VAL A 39 12.94 21.91 5.02
N PRO A 40 12.80 21.79 6.35
CA PRO A 40 12.46 20.49 6.96
C PRO A 40 11.06 20.02 6.57
N PHE A 41 10.11 20.94 6.33
CA PHE A 41 8.77 20.59 5.86
C PHE A 41 8.80 19.92 4.48
N VAL A 42 9.49 20.51 3.50
CA VAL A 42 9.63 19.95 2.15
C VAL A 42 10.34 18.61 2.20
N HIS A 43 11.39 18.48 3.02
CA HIS A 43 12.08 17.20 3.19
C HIS A 43 11.16 16.10 3.73
N LEU A 44 10.33 16.40 4.74
CA LEU A 44 9.43 15.41 5.30
C LEU A 44 8.27 15.09 4.35
N MET A 45 7.78 16.07 3.60
CA MET A 45 6.80 15.83 2.53
C MET A 45 7.37 14.94 1.43
N GLN A 46 8.62 15.17 1.01
CA GLN A 46 9.29 14.30 0.05
C GLN A 46 9.46 12.89 0.61
N PHE A 47 9.85 12.75 1.89
CA PHE A 47 9.95 11.45 2.54
C PHE A 47 8.60 10.72 2.59
N ALA A 48 7.53 11.42 2.97
CA ALA A 48 6.17 10.87 2.96
C ALA A 48 5.73 10.44 1.56
N HIS A 49 6.05 11.25 0.55
CA HIS A 49 5.77 10.93 -0.85
C HIS A 49 6.52 9.67 -1.30
N MET A 50 7.82 9.55 -0.98
CA MET A 50 8.62 8.37 -1.30
C MET A 50 8.12 7.11 -0.60
N LEU A 51 7.73 7.21 0.68
CA LEU A 51 7.11 6.09 1.41
C LEU A 51 5.84 5.62 0.70
N ASN A 52 4.95 6.54 0.34
CA ASN A 52 3.73 6.18 -0.35
C ASN A 52 4.03 5.61 -1.75
N LEU A 53 4.96 6.18 -2.51
CA LEU A 53 5.38 5.61 -3.80
C LEU A 53 5.94 4.19 -3.69
N PHE A 54 6.56 3.84 -2.57
CA PHE A 54 7.07 2.50 -2.33
C PHE A 54 5.97 1.54 -1.85
N PHE A 55 5.17 1.95 -0.86
CA PHE A 55 4.18 1.09 -0.23
C PHE A 55 2.92 0.88 -1.08
N MET A 56 2.47 1.88 -1.85
CA MET A 56 1.30 1.74 -2.71
C MET A 56 1.42 0.57 -3.71
N PRO A 57 2.47 0.48 -4.56
CA PRO A 57 2.60 -0.65 -5.48
C PRO A 57 2.82 -1.98 -4.76
N LEU A 58 3.53 -1.97 -3.62
CA LEU A 58 3.74 -3.20 -2.84
C LEU A 58 2.40 -3.72 -2.30
N MET A 59 1.61 -2.86 -1.65
CA MET A 59 0.35 -3.23 -1.02
C MET A 59 -0.74 -3.58 -2.04
N GLY A 60 -0.74 -2.97 -3.24
CA GLY A 60 -1.65 -3.38 -4.32
C GLY A 60 -1.47 -4.83 -4.77
N ARG A 61 -0.35 -5.46 -4.40
CA ARG A 61 0.12 -6.78 -4.83
C ARG A 61 0.17 -7.83 -3.71
N VAL A 62 -0.30 -7.50 -2.50
CA VAL A 62 -0.32 -8.39 -1.31
C VAL A 62 -1.57 -9.29 -1.28
N GLY A 63 -2.51 -9.11 -2.22
CA GLY A 63 -3.76 -9.87 -2.29
C GLY A 63 -4.93 -9.19 -1.58
N SER A 64 -6.03 -9.93 -1.39
CA SER A 64 -7.30 -9.37 -0.89
C SER A 64 -7.49 -9.43 0.63
N GLU A 65 -6.63 -10.13 1.36
CA GLU A 65 -6.83 -10.41 2.79
C GLU A 65 -6.42 -9.23 3.69
N VAL A 66 -5.40 -8.47 3.31
CA VAL A 66 -4.91 -7.34 4.10
C VAL A 66 -5.61 -6.05 3.69
N ASN A 67 -6.06 -5.26 4.66
CA ASN A 67 -6.58 -3.93 4.38
C ASN A 67 -5.44 -2.94 4.10
N VAL A 68 -5.11 -2.83 2.82
CA VAL A 68 -4.07 -1.94 2.27
C VAL A 68 -4.24 -0.48 2.71
N ASP A 69 -5.47 -0.01 2.86
CA ASP A 69 -5.78 1.37 3.22
C ASP A 69 -5.30 1.70 4.65
N VAL A 70 -5.27 0.71 5.54
CA VAL A 70 -4.72 0.86 6.90
C VAL A 70 -3.21 1.06 6.87
N VAL A 71 -2.49 0.33 6.00
CA VAL A 71 -1.04 0.47 5.88
C VAL A 71 -0.68 1.84 5.29
N ILE A 72 -1.35 2.25 4.21
CA ILE A 72 -1.11 3.54 3.55
C ILE A 72 -1.49 4.72 4.46
N SER A 73 -2.57 4.58 5.22
CA SER A 73 -2.95 5.61 6.19
C SER A 73 -1.92 5.74 7.31
N LEU A 74 -1.37 4.63 7.81
CA LEU A 74 -0.32 4.65 8.83
C LEU A 74 0.98 5.30 8.32
N THR A 75 1.41 4.96 7.10
CA THR A 75 2.62 5.56 6.48
C THR A 75 2.46 7.06 6.22
N THR A 76 1.23 7.51 5.97
CA THR A 76 0.93 8.95 5.77
C THR A 76 0.71 9.69 7.09
N LEU A 77 0.11 9.05 8.09
CA LEU A 77 -0.21 9.65 9.39
C LEU A 77 1.05 10.05 10.16
N LEU A 78 2.10 9.21 10.15
CA LEU A 78 3.33 9.46 10.90
C LEU A 78 4.02 10.78 10.48
N PRO A 79 4.32 11.04 9.19
CA PRO A 79 4.85 12.34 8.75
C PRO A 79 3.93 13.52 9.06
N VAL A 80 2.62 13.36 8.86
CA VAL A 80 1.64 14.43 9.12
C VAL A 80 1.61 14.79 10.60
N PHE A 81 1.67 13.81 11.49
CA PHE A 81 1.75 14.01 12.93
C PHE A 81 3.01 14.76 13.34
N ILE A 82 4.17 14.40 12.78
CA ILE A 82 5.42 15.12 13.03
C ILE A 82 5.29 16.58 12.58
N ILE A 83 4.80 16.84 11.36
CA ILE A 83 4.59 18.20 10.85
C ILE A 83 3.63 19.00 11.74
N SER A 84 2.53 18.39 12.19
CA SER A 84 1.52 19.10 12.99
C SER A 84 2.07 19.54 14.34
N THR A 85 2.95 18.76 14.98
CA THR A 85 3.60 19.17 16.24
C THR A 85 4.45 20.44 16.09
N TYR A 86 5.13 20.62 14.95
CA TYR A 86 5.91 21.84 14.68
C TYR A 86 5.02 23.02 14.27
N LEU A 87 3.91 22.77 13.57
CA LEU A 87 2.93 23.81 13.25
C LEU A 87 2.15 24.30 14.48
N ALA A 88 1.98 23.45 15.50
CA ALA A 88 1.30 23.81 16.74
C ALA A 88 1.97 24.99 17.48
N GLY A 89 3.30 25.14 17.37
CA GLY A 89 4.01 26.30 17.90
C GLY A 89 3.51 27.63 17.32
N PHE A 90 3.13 27.66 16.04
CA PHE A 90 2.57 28.87 15.42
C PHE A 90 1.14 29.17 15.84
N LEU A 91 0.34 28.14 16.16
CA LEU A 91 -1.00 28.31 16.71
C LEU A 91 -0.95 29.10 18.02
N HIS A 92 0.01 28.80 18.90
CA HIS A 92 0.17 29.48 20.19
C HIS A 92 0.67 30.93 20.09
N VAL A 93 1.46 31.26 19.07
CA VAL A 93 1.95 32.63 18.84
C VAL A 93 0.88 33.52 18.19
N SER A 94 -0.14 32.92 17.60
CA SER A 94 -1.21 33.67 16.95
C SER A 94 -2.10 34.38 17.97
N LYS A 95 -2.48 35.64 17.66
CA LYS A 95 -3.36 36.45 18.51
C LYS A 95 -4.76 35.84 18.70
N ASP A 96 -5.18 34.99 17.77
CA ASP A 96 -6.47 34.30 17.79
C ASP A 96 -6.32 32.86 17.29
N MET A 97 -5.98 31.98 18.23
CA MET A 97 -5.73 30.57 17.98
C MET A 97 -6.97 29.87 17.39
N ALA A 98 -8.17 30.19 17.89
CA ALA A 98 -9.40 29.55 17.45
C ALA A 98 -9.71 29.86 15.99
N ARG A 99 -9.62 31.13 15.58
CA ARG A 99 -9.82 31.51 14.18
C ARG A 99 -8.77 30.90 13.25
N LEU A 100 -7.51 30.79 13.69
CA LEU A 100 -6.46 30.19 12.87
C LEU A 100 -6.64 28.68 12.73
N ALA A 101 -6.98 27.99 13.81
CA ALA A 101 -7.27 26.56 13.80
C ALA A 101 -8.46 26.22 12.89
N ILE A 102 -9.55 26.99 12.98
CA ILE A 102 -10.72 26.82 12.11
C ILE A 102 -10.34 26.98 10.64
N LYS A 103 -9.55 28.00 10.29
CA LYS A 103 -9.10 28.21 8.90
C LYS A 103 -8.27 27.03 8.38
N LEU A 104 -7.31 26.55 9.18
CA LEU A 104 -6.50 25.39 8.80
C LEU A 104 -7.34 24.13 8.66
N PHE A 105 -8.30 23.92 9.56
CA PHE A 105 -9.22 22.79 9.50
C PHE A 105 -10.09 22.83 8.22
N VAL A 106 -10.66 23.99 7.89
CA VAL A 106 -11.45 24.16 6.65
C VAL A 106 -10.60 23.88 5.42
N ILE A 107 -9.36 24.37 5.36
CA ILE A 107 -8.43 24.10 4.26
C ILE A 107 -8.17 22.59 4.16
N ALA A 108 -7.82 21.93 5.27
CA ALA A 108 -7.57 20.49 5.31
C ALA A 108 -8.79 19.69 4.86
N LEU A 109 -9.99 20.09 5.29
CA LEU A 109 -11.25 19.46 4.91
C LEU A 109 -11.53 19.61 3.40
N ILE A 110 -11.31 20.79 2.82
CA ILE A 110 -11.46 21.01 1.37
C ILE A 110 -10.51 20.09 0.59
N PHE A 111 -9.22 20.04 0.95
CA PHE A 111 -8.26 19.15 0.28
C PHE A 111 -8.60 17.67 0.46
N SER A 112 -9.10 17.27 1.64
CA SER A 112 -9.56 15.90 1.86
C SER A 112 -10.76 15.56 0.99
N LEU A 113 -11.73 16.46 0.85
CA LEU A 113 -12.89 16.27 -0.03
C LEU A 113 -12.45 16.15 -1.49
N ILE A 114 -11.54 17.02 -1.94
CA ILE A 114 -10.97 16.94 -3.30
C ILE A 114 -10.30 15.57 -3.49
N GLY A 115 -9.51 15.08 -2.53
CA GLY A 115 -8.90 13.76 -2.61
C GLY A 115 -9.92 12.62 -2.69
N CYS A 116 -10.96 12.64 -1.84
CA CYS A 116 -11.95 11.57 -1.79
C CYS A 116 -12.89 11.54 -3.02
N PHE A 117 -13.17 12.70 -3.62
CA PHE A 117 -14.13 12.82 -4.73
C PHE A 117 -13.47 13.06 -6.10
N SER A 118 -12.13 13.13 -6.17
CA SER A 118 -11.38 13.26 -7.42
C SER A 118 -10.54 12.02 -7.68
N SER A 119 -10.28 11.74 -8.95
CA SER A 119 -9.30 10.72 -9.37
C SER A 119 -7.89 10.99 -8.83
N LEU A 120 -7.58 12.24 -8.47
CA LEU A 120 -6.29 12.62 -7.87
C LEU A 120 -5.97 11.88 -6.56
N GLY A 121 -6.98 11.47 -5.79
CA GLY A 121 -6.78 10.74 -4.52
C GLY A 121 -6.74 9.22 -4.66
N PHE A 122 -7.02 8.68 -5.85
CA PHE A 122 -7.07 7.23 -6.07
C PHE A 122 -5.85 6.75 -6.85
N PRO A 123 -4.83 6.18 -6.18
CA PRO A 123 -3.59 5.75 -6.84
C PRO A 123 -3.80 4.58 -7.82
N TYR A 124 -4.93 3.88 -7.71
CA TYR A 124 -5.31 2.78 -8.59
C TYR A 124 -6.36 3.17 -9.65
N SER A 125 -6.73 4.45 -9.74
CA SER A 125 -7.58 4.93 -10.83
C SER A 125 -6.74 4.95 -12.12
N GLY A 126 -6.64 3.77 -12.74
CA GLY A 126 -5.81 3.56 -13.92
C GLY A 126 -6.28 4.43 -15.09
N ASN A 127 -5.33 4.79 -15.96
CA ASN A 127 -5.66 5.35 -17.26
C ASN A 127 -6.49 4.32 -18.04
N LEU A 128 -7.72 4.67 -18.43
CA LEU A 128 -8.58 3.78 -19.23
C LEU A 128 -7.91 3.36 -20.56
N SER A 129 -7.05 4.21 -21.10
CA SER A 129 -6.27 3.93 -22.32
C SER A 129 -5.06 3.03 -22.08
N SER A 130 -4.64 2.83 -20.83
CA SER A 130 -3.51 1.98 -20.45
C SER A 130 -3.73 1.38 -19.05
N PRO A 131 -4.61 0.38 -18.93
CA PRO A 131 -4.90 -0.24 -17.65
C PRO A 131 -3.68 -1.03 -17.14
N SER A 132 -3.46 -0.99 -15.82
CA SER A 132 -2.42 -1.79 -15.19
C SER A 132 -2.81 -3.27 -15.18
N ALA A 133 -1.91 -4.15 -15.61
CA ALA A 133 -2.16 -5.58 -15.65
C ALA A 133 -2.33 -6.17 -14.24
N GLN A 134 -3.38 -6.97 -14.06
CA GLN A 134 -3.60 -7.74 -12.86
C GLN A 134 -2.87 -9.09 -12.90
N ARG A 135 -2.50 -9.61 -11.72
CA ARG A 135 -1.87 -10.92 -11.57
C ARG A 135 -2.90 -11.93 -11.08
N HIS A 136 -3.16 -12.88 -11.96
CA HIS A 136 -4.05 -14.00 -11.73
C HIS A 136 -3.25 -15.27 -12.00
N VAL A 137 -3.31 -16.21 -11.07
CA VAL A 137 -2.65 -17.51 -11.25
C VAL A 137 -3.73 -18.58 -11.29
N LEU A 138 -3.72 -19.34 -12.37
CA LEU A 138 -4.63 -20.44 -12.64
C LEU A 138 -3.80 -21.72 -12.72
N HIS A 139 -4.15 -22.70 -11.89
CA HIS A 139 -3.49 -23.99 -11.83
C HIS A 139 -4.51 -25.09 -12.06
N ASN A 140 -4.40 -25.79 -13.19
CA ASN A 140 -5.04 -27.09 -13.30
C ASN A 140 -4.23 -28.08 -12.43
N PHE A 141 -4.90 -28.78 -11.53
CA PHE A 141 -4.26 -29.72 -10.63
C PHE A 141 -4.93 -31.09 -10.66
N LYS A 142 -4.12 -32.10 -10.37
CA LYS A 142 -4.54 -33.42 -9.93
C LYS A 142 -3.77 -33.72 -8.65
N ARG A 143 -4.44 -34.04 -7.56
CA ARG A 143 -3.79 -34.33 -6.28
C ARG A 143 -4.32 -35.64 -5.72
N ASP A 144 -3.40 -36.45 -5.23
CA ASP A 144 -3.65 -37.80 -4.70
C ASP A 144 -3.17 -37.81 -3.24
N PHE A 145 -4.08 -38.04 -2.30
CA PHE A 145 -3.81 -38.03 -0.87
C PHE A 145 -3.63 -39.44 -0.34
N TYR A 146 -2.48 -39.70 0.25
CA TYR A 146 -2.12 -41.00 0.79
C TYR A 146 -2.17 -40.97 2.32
N SER A 147 -2.67 -42.06 2.92
CA SER A 147 -2.57 -42.31 4.35
C SER A 147 -1.12 -42.60 4.75
N HIS A 148 -0.84 -42.58 6.05
CA HIS A 148 0.45 -42.99 6.59
C HIS A 148 0.85 -44.42 6.20
N ASP A 149 -0.15 -45.29 5.97
CA ASP A 149 0.02 -46.67 5.49
C ASP A 149 0.28 -46.78 3.97
N GLY A 150 0.40 -45.67 3.25
CA GLY A 150 0.60 -45.63 1.80
C GLY A 150 -0.64 -45.95 0.97
N LYS A 151 -1.82 -46.07 1.59
CA LYS A 151 -3.10 -46.26 0.88
C LYS A 151 -3.66 -44.94 0.37
N LEU A 152 -4.21 -44.93 -0.84
CA LEU A 152 -4.90 -43.77 -1.39
C LEU A 152 -6.21 -43.52 -0.61
N ASN A 153 -6.32 -42.36 0.02
CA ASN A 153 -7.50 -41.94 0.76
C ASN A 153 -8.46 -41.17 -0.15
N TYR A 154 -7.93 -40.22 -0.93
CA TYR A 154 -8.72 -39.30 -1.75
C TYR A 154 -7.93 -38.86 -2.97
N SER A 155 -8.61 -38.65 -4.10
CA SER A 155 -8.02 -38.16 -5.35
C SER A 155 -9.01 -37.23 -6.01
N ASP A 156 -8.57 -36.02 -6.33
CA ASP A 156 -9.36 -35.02 -7.03
C ASP A 156 -8.52 -34.31 -8.10
N HIS A 157 -9.24 -33.64 -8.99
CA HIS A 157 -8.69 -32.81 -10.03
C HIS A 157 -9.59 -31.59 -10.21
N GLY A 158 -9.01 -30.50 -10.66
CA GLY A 158 -9.77 -29.26 -10.84
C GLY A 158 -8.89 -28.07 -11.16
N LEU A 159 -9.50 -26.90 -11.09
CA LEU A 159 -8.85 -25.63 -11.29
C LEU A 159 -8.71 -24.92 -9.94
N ALA A 160 -7.50 -24.49 -9.61
CA ALA A 160 -7.22 -23.57 -8.52
C ALA A 160 -6.95 -22.17 -9.09
N TYR A 161 -7.67 -21.18 -8.58
CA TYR A 161 -7.51 -19.77 -8.91
C TYR A 161 -7.03 -18.98 -7.70
N LEU A 162 -5.94 -18.24 -7.90
CA LEU A 162 -5.27 -17.44 -6.89
C LEU A 162 -5.24 -15.97 -7.35
N PRO A 163 -6.06 -15.10 -6.76
CA PRO A 163 -6.05 -13.66 -7.02
C PRO A 163 -4.92 -12.97 -6.24
N PHE A 164 -3.84 -12.56 -6.91
CA PHE A 164 -2.70 -11.91 -6.24
C PHE A 164 -2.88 -10.40 -6.01
N ASP A 165 -3.93 -9.80 -6.57
CA ASP A 165 -4.18 -8.37 -6.45
C ASP A 165 -5.47 -8.11 -5.67
N ARG A 166 -5.52 -6.99 -4.94
CA ARG A 166 -6.67 -6.61 -4.09
C ARG A 166 -7.98 -6.48 -4.87
N ASN A 167 -7.91 -5.91 -6.08
CA ASN A 167 -9.07 -5.64 -6.92
C ASN A 167 -9.45 -6.82 -7.81
N SER A 168 -8.84 -8.00 -7.67
CA SER A 168 -9.15 -9.13 -8.55
C SER A 168 -10.62 -9.57 -8.46
N LYS A 169 -11.29 -9.42 -7.31
CA LYS A 169 -12.69 -9.84 -7.12
C LYS A 169 -13.68 -9.13 -8.05
N SER A 170 -13.49 -7.84 -8.32
CA SER A 170 -14.40 -7.10 -9.21
C SER A 170 -14.32 -7.59 -10.65
N TYR A 171 -13.27 -8.32 -11.03
CA TYR A 171 -13.12 -8.89 -12.37
C TYR A 171 -13.63 -10.33 -12.47
N ILE A 172 -13.75 -11.04 -11.33
CA ILE A 172 -14.27 -12.41 -11.28
C ILE A 172 -15.73 -12.45 -11.76
N GLU A 173 -16.52 -11.42 -11.44
CA GLU A 173 -17.93 -11.30 -11.86
C GLU A 173 -18.13 -11.30 -13.39
N TYR A 174 -17.07 -11.05 -14.17
CA TYR A 174 -17.13 -11.06 -15.64
C TYR A 174 -16.67 -12.38 -16.26
N ILE A 175 -16.17 -13.34 -15.47
CA ILE A 175 -15.68 -14.64 -15.94
C ILE A 175 -16.46 -15.75 -15.20
N PRO A 176 -17.56 -16.26 -15.80
CA PRO A 176 -18.46 -17.23 -15.17
C PRO A 176 -17.74 -18.48 -14.64
N GLU A 177 -16.69 -18.92 -15.34
CA GLU A 177 -15.90 -20.10 -14.97
C GLU A 177 -15.12 -19.88 -13.68
N ILE A 178 -14.67 -18.65 -13.40
CA ILE A 178 -13.96 -18.30 -12.16
C ILE A 178 -14.96 -17.98 -11.04
N GLU A 179 -16.09 -17.36 -11.39
CA GLU A 179 -17.17 -17.07 -10.43
C GLU A 179 -17.76 -18.36 -9.82
N ALA A 180 -17.84 -19.44 -10.60
CA ALA A 180 -18.30 -20.74 -10.12
C ALA A 180 -17.35 -21.44 -9.13
N LEU A 181 -16.12 -20.95 -8.98
CA LEU A 181 -15.12 -21.54 -8.07
C LEU A 181 -15.47 -21.22 -6.61
N GLN A 182 -15.32 -22.22 -5.74
CA GLN A 182 -15.62 -22.08 -4.33
C GLN A 182 -14.36 -21.73 -3.54
N ASN A 183 -14.50 -20.89 -2.51
CA ASN A 183 -13.38 -20.64 -1.60
C ASN A 183 -12.97 -21.94 -0.91
N TYR A 184 -11.70 -22.30 -1.03
CA TYR A 184 -11.13 -23.49 -0.42
C TYR A 184 -10.47 -23.11 0.91
N GLU A 185 -10.96 -23.70 1.99
CA GLU A 185 -10.34 -23.57 3.31
C GLU A 185 -9.14 -24.51 3.42
N LEU A 186 -7.99 -23.97 3.79
CA LEU A 186 -6.76 -24.75 3.93
C LEU A 186 -6.90 -25.76 5.08
N ASP A 187 -6.57 -27.03 4.81
CA ASP A 187 -6.57 -28.09 5.82
C ASP A 187 -5.16 -28.26 6.41
N ASP A 188 -4.98 -27.84 7.66
CA ASP A 188 -3.70 -27.90 8.38
C ASP A 188 -3.13 -29.32 8.53
N SER A 189 -3.97 -30.36 8.39
CA SER A 189 -3.52 -31.75 8.43
C SER A 189 -2.84 -32.21 7.14
N LEU A 190 -3.05 -31.48 6.04
CA LEU A 190 -2.51 -31.78 4.73
C LEU A 190 -1.28 -30.93 4.43
N ALA A 191 -0.33 -31.52 3.70
CA ALA A 191 0.83 -30.76 3.22
C ALA A 191 0.37 -29.54 2.42
N TYR A 192 0.85 -28.35 2.79
CA TYR A 192 0.49 -27.08 2.17
C TYR A 192 -1.02 -26.77 2.15
N GLY A 193 -1.78 -27.23 3.15
CA GLY A 193 -3.23 -27.05 3.18
C GLY A 193 -3.98 -27.92 2.16
N GLY A 194 -3.27 -28.85 1.51
CA GLY A 194 -3.78 -29.65 0.39
C GLY A 194 -3.68 -28.95 -0.97
N ILE A 195 -3.13 -27.73 -1.05
CA ILE A 195 -3.01 -27.02 -2.33
C ILE A 195 -1.63 -27.26 -2.95
N PRO A 196 -1.54 -27.55 -4.26
CA PRO A 196 -0.28 -27.81 -4.95
C PRO A 196 0.48 -26.50 -5.25
N TYR A 197 1.01 -25.85 -4.22
CA TYR A 197 1.83 -24.66 -4.39
C TYR A 197 3.27 -25.01 -4.79
N PHE A 198 3.85 -24.18 -5.67
CA PHE A 198 5.28 -24.23 -5.99
C PHE A 198 6.17 -23.55 -4.93
N PHE A 199 5.61 -22.66 -4.11
CA PHE A 199 6.34 -21.88 -3.11
C PHE A 199 5.75 -22.09 -1.71
N PRO A 200 6.58 -22.24 -0.66
CA PRO A 200 6.14 -22.45 0.71
C PRO A 200 5.68 -21.15 1.39
N LEU A 201 4.75 -20.42 0.77
CA LEU A 201 4.24 -19.12 1.23
C LEU A 201 2.76 -19.17 1.63
N VAL A 202 2.24 -20.36 1.95
CA VAL A 202 0.80 -20.61 2.21
C VAL A 202 0.20 -19.66 3.26
N SER A 203 0.97 -19.26 4.27
CA SER A 203 0.52 -18.34 5.32
C SER A 203 0.36 -16.87 4.88
N ILE A 204 0.93 -16.50 3.74
CA ILE A 204 0.91 -15.12 3.20
C ILE A 204 0.09 -15.06 1.90
N LEU A 205 -0.32 -16.21 1.37
CA LEU A 205 -1.05 -16.28 0.12
C LEU A 205 -2.50 -15.81 0.30
N PRO A 206 -3.07 -15.17 -0.73
CA PRO A 206 -4.48 -14.80 -0.75
C PRO A 206 -5.36 -16.06 -0.72
N LYS A 207 -6.65 -15.88 -0.43
CA LYS A 207 -7.66 -16.94 -0.55
C LYS A 207 -7.57 -17.65 -1.89
N VAL A 208 -7.69 -18.96 -1.86
CA VAL A 208 -7.71 -19.80 -3.07
C VAL A 208 -9.11 -20.24 -3.37
N TYR A 209 -9.46 -20.22 -4.65
CA TYR A 209 -10.73 -20.68 -5.15
C TYR A 209 -10.52 -21.96 -5.95
N ILE A 210 -11.30 -22.99 -5.67
CA ILE A 210 -11.20 -24.30 -6.31
C ILE A 210 -12.56 -24.70 -6.88
N GLY A 211 -12.53 -25.33 -8.05
CA GLY A 211 -13.72 -25.91 -8.64
C GLY A 211 -13.38 -27.07 -9.58
N PRO A 212 -14.39 -27.87 -9.94
CA PRO A 212 -14.21 -28.98 -10.87
C PRO A 212 -13.81 -28.45 -12.25
N MET A 213 -12.85 -29.12 -12.89
CA MET A 213 -12.46 -28.85 -14.27
C MET A 213 -12.15 -30.18 -14.94
N GLU A 214 -12.18 -30.23 -16.28
CA GLU A 214 -11.85 -31.44 -17.02
C GLU A 214 -10.42 -31.90 -16.69
N LYS A 215 -10.26 -33.22 -16.55
CA LYS A 215 -8.98 -33.82 -16.21
C LYS A 215 -7.96 -33.42 -17.29
N PRO A 216 -6.79 -32.86 -16.91
CA PRO A 216 -5.77 -32.50 -17.88
C PRO A 216 -5.33 -33.75 -18.66
N ASP A 217 -5.32 -33.66 -19.99
CA ASP A 217 -4.82 -34.73 -20.85
C ASP A 217 -3.28 -34.68 -20.84
N ILE A 218 -2.66 -35.52 -20.02
CA ILE A 218 -1.20 -35.60 -19.84
C ILE A 218 -0.59 -36.62 -20.82
N SER A 219 -1.26 -36.94 -21.92
CA SER A 219 -0.84 -37.99 -22.86
C SER A 219 0.37 -37.60 -23.73
N GLU A 220 0.67 -36.31 -23.88
CA GLU A 220 1.90 -35.87 -24.56
C GLU A 220 3.08 -35.80 -23.59
N SER A 221 3.95 -36.80 -23.65
CA SER A 221 5.30 -36.69 -23.08
C SER A 221 6.07 -35.63 -23.87
N ILE A 222 6.16 -34.40 -23.33
CA ILE A 222 7.05 -33.39 -23.88
C ILE A 222 8.48 -33.87 -23.64
N GLU A 223 9.15 -34.34 -24.69
CA GLU A 223 10.60 -34.54 -24.66
C GLU A 223 11.25 -33.17 -24.40
N VAL A 224 11.74 -32.96 -23.18
CA VAL A 224 12.52 -31.78 -22.84
C VAL A 224 13.87 -31.94 -23.54
N THR A 225 13.95 -31.47 -24.79
CA THR A 225 15.21 -31.37 -25.52
C THR A 225 16.08 -30.37 -24.78
N THR A 226 16.96 -30.87 -23.94
CA THR A 226 18.02 -30.06 -23.34
C THR A 226 18.85 -29.51 -24.49
N ALA A 227 18.80 -28.19 -24.68
CA ALA A 227 19.70 -27.51 -25.58
C ALA A 227 21.13 -27.82 -25.10
N LYS A 228 21.85 -28.63 -25.87
CA LYS A 228 23.29 -28.81 -25.67
C LYS A 228 23.93 -27.44 -25.89
N ASN A 229 24.55 -26.92 -24.84
CA ASN A 229 25.49 -25.81 -24.91
C ASN A 229 26.65 -26.13 -25.87
#